data_AF-A0A1B8FED1-F1
#
_entry.id   AF-A0A1B8FED1-F1
#
_cell.length_a   1.000
_cell.length_b   1.000
_cell.length_c   1.000
_cell.angle_alpha   90.00
_cell.angle_beta   90.00
_cell.angle_gamma   90.00
#
_symmetry.space_group_name_H-M   'P 1'
#
loop_
_entity.id
_entity.type
_entity.pdbx_description
1 polymer ?
#
loop_
_entity_poly.entity_id
_entity_poly.type
_entity_poly.pdbx_seq_one_letter_code
_entity_poly.pdbx_strand_id
1 'polypeptide(L)'
;MFASGLGHYSLRVNGAAASDHVLDPGWTNYHRTVQFVAYDLTGQLQKGDNVLGAHVVNGFYAGDQGDRFFWPMYEDNTYVRYGNELCFFSELHLFFDDGEHAVHISDPNH
;
A
#
# COMPACT_ATOMS: atom_id res chain seq x y z
N MET A 1 10.08 0.72 -5.52
CA MET A 1 9.50 0.52 -4.17
C MET A 1 8.44 -0.55 -4.25
N PHE A 2 8.39 -1.45 -3.28
CA PHE A 2 7.29 -2.39 -3.09
C PHE A 2 6.47 -1.91 -1.90
N ALA A 3 5.15 -1.82 -2.06
CA ALA A 3 4.28 -1.35 -0.99
C ALA A 3 2.96 -2.10 -0.96
N SER A 4 2.41 -2.26 0.23
CA SER A 4 1.14 -2.90 0.48
C SER A 4 0.50 -2.35 1.75
N GLY A 5 -0.77 -2.69 1.96
CA GLY A 5 -1.48 -2.34 3.18
C GLY A 5 -2.72 -3.19 3.38
N LEU A 6 -3.16 -3.23 4.63
CA LEU A 6 -4.44 -3.80 5.03
C LEU A 6 -5.49 -2.68 4.97
N GLY A 7 -6.13 -2.58 3.81
CA GLY A 7 -7.00 -1.46 3.42
C GLY A 7 -6.71 -1.07 1.98
N HIS A 8 -6.83 0.22 1.68
CA HIS A 8 -6.22 0.79 0.49
C HIS A 8 -5.29 1.93 0.87
N TYR A 9 -4.37 2.29 -0.01
CA TYR A 9 -3.51 3.44 0.19
C TYR A 9 -3.30 4.25 -1.08
N SER A 10 -2.90 5.51 -0.90
CA SER A 10 -2.30 6.33 -1.95
C SER A 10 -0.90 6.73 -1.54
N LEU A 11 0.08 6.45 -2.40
CA LEU A 11 1.49 6.80 -2.17
C LEU A 11 1.83 8.15 -2.81
N ARG A 12 2.61 8.96 -2.09
CA ARG A 12 3.18 10.22 -2.57
C ARG A 12 4.68 10.26 -2.35
N VAL A 13 5.38 10.88 -3.31
CA VAL A 13 6.82 11.12 -3.26
C VAL A 13 7.06 12.61 -3.47
N ASN A 14 7.75 13.25 -2.54
CA ASN A 14 8.08 14.68 -2.58
C ASN A 14 6.84 15.57 -2.86
N GLY A 15 5.69 15.20 -2.32
CA GLY A 15 4.41 15.91 -2.46
C GLY A 15 3.58 15.56 -3.70
N ALA A 16 4.15 14.87 -4.70
CA ALA A 16 3.45 14.41 -5.90
C ALA A 16 2.91 12.98 -5.73
N ALA A 17 1.90 12.61 -6.52
CA ALA A 17 1.40 11.23 -6.55
C ALA A 17 2.44 10.29 -7.16
N ALA A 18 2.66 9.14 -6.51
CA ALA A 18 3.66 8.16 -6.96
C ALA A 18 3.24 7.42 -8.24
N SER A 19 1.94 7.25 -8.46
CA SER A 19 1.31 6.70 -9.66
C SER A 19 -0.07 7.33 -9.87
N ASP A 20 -0.71 7.00 -10.99
CA ASP A 20 -2.13 7.30 -11.28
C ASP A 20 -3.08 6.19 -10.83
N HIS A 21 -2.57 5.20 -10.09
CA HIS A 21 -3.37 4.09 -9.59
C HIS A 21 -4.41 4.56 -8.58
N VAL A 22 -5.49 3.80 -8.51
CA VAL A 22 -6.55 4.01 -7.53
C VAL A 22 -6.85 2.69 -6.83
N LEU A 23 -7.06 2.76 -5.51
CA LEU A 23 -7.42 1.60 -4.67
C LEU A 23 -6.35 0.48 -4.63
N ASP A 24 -5.08 0.85 -4.67
CA ASP A 24 -3.98 -0.08 -4.39
C ASP A 24 -4.04 -0.60 -2.94
N PRO A 25 -3.63 -1.86 -2.65
CA PRO A 25 -3.05 -2.84 -3.57
C PRO A 25 -4.07 -3.75 -4.29
N GLY A 26 -5.37 -3.49 -4.14
CA GLY A 26 -6.44 -4.35 -4.63
C GLY A 26 -7.12 -5.18 -3.52
N TRP A 27 -8.33 -5.65 -3.81
CA TRP A 27 -9.13 -6.43 -2.86
C TRP A 27 -8.90 -7.94 -3.04
N THR A 28 -8.46 -8.60 -1.97
CA THR A 28 -8.30 -10.07 -1.89
C THR A 28 -8.89 -10.63 -0.59
N ASN A 29 -8.84 -11.97 -0.43
CA ASN A 29 -9.03 -12.59 0.88
C ASN A 29 -7.82 -12.30 1.77
N TYR A 30 -7.89 -11.25 2.59
CA TYR A 30 -6.77 -10.81 3.43
C TYR A 30 -6.33 -11.88 4.46
N HIS A 31 -7.15 -12.89 4.77
CA HIS A 31 -6.72 -14.03 5.60
C HIS A 31 -5.85 -15.05 4.85
N ARG A 32 -5.84 -15.01 3.52
CA ARG A 32 -5.08 -15.95 2.67
C ARG A 32 -3.97 -15.26 1.89
N THR A 33 -4.20 -14.06 1.40
CA THR A 33 -3.30 -13.40 0.46
C THR A 33 -3.46 -11.89 0.56
N VAL A 34 -2.33 -11.20 0.64
CA VAL A 34 -2.24 -9.74 0.55
C VAL A 34 -1.36 -9.41 -0.65
N GLN A 35 -1.88 -8.62 -1.58
CA GLN A 35 -1.13 -8.18 -2.75
C GLN A 35 -0.21 -7.01 -2.41
N PHE A 36 0.86 -6.83 -3.17
CA PHE A 36 1.71 -5.64 -3.10
C PHE A 36 1.84 -5.04 -4.49
N VAL A 37 2.20 -3.76 -4.54
CA VAL A 37 2.38 -2.99 -5.77
C VAL A 37 3.84 -2.57 -5.89
N ALA A 38 4.39 -2.68 -7.09
CA ALA A 38 5.71 -2.20 -7.43
C ALA A 38 5.61 -0.82 -8.10
N TYR A 39 6.35 0.15 -7.58
CA TYR A 39 6.46 1.51 -8.10
C TYR A 39 7.87 1.77 -8.61
N ASP A 40 7.98 2.27 -9.83
CA ASP A 40 9.21 2.90 -10.31
C ASP A 40 9.21 4.39 -9.88
N LEU A 41 10.11 4.72 -8.95
CA LEU A 41 10.23 6.06 -8.39
C LEU A 41 11.48 6.79 -8.91
N THR A 42 12.21 6.22 -9.88
CA THR A 42 13.50 6.73 -10.34
C THR A 42 13.44 8.19 -10.77
N GLY A 43 12.37 8.58 -11.47
CA GLY A 43 12.17 9.96 -11.93
C GLY A 43 11.60 10.93 -10.88
N GLN A 44 11.25 10.46 -9.69
CA GLN A 44 10.60 11.25 -8.63
C GLN A 44 11.52 11.50 -7.42
N LEU A 45 12.61 10.74 -7.31
CA LEU A 45 13.63 10.93 -6.28
C LEU A 45 14.63 12.02 -6.69
N GLN A 46 15.14 12.73 -5.69
CA GLN A 46 16.14 13.78 -5.87
C GLN A 46 17.38 13.50 -5.01
N LYS A 47 18.50 14.18 -5.30
CA LYS A 47 19.68 14.12 -4.43
C LYS A 47 19.39 14.83 -3.10
N GLY A 48 19.83 14.22 -2.00
CA GLY A 48 19.57 14.71 -0.64
C GLY A 48 18.23 14.22 -0.11
N ASP A 49 17.51 15.11 0.57
CA ASP A 49 16.30 14.73 1.30
C ASP A 49 15.13 14.38 0.36
N ASN A 50 14.47 13.26 0.68
CA ASN A 50 13.26 12.81 0.02
C ASN A 50 12.22 12.47 1.07
N VAL A 51 10.95 12.78 0.78
CA VAL A 51 9.82 12.47 1.64
C VAL A 51 8.88 11.52 0.91
N LEU A 52 8.65 10.35 1.49
CA LEU A 52 7.64 9.40 1.03
C LEU A 52 6.51 9.42 2.04
N GLY A 53 5.27 9.51 1.57
CA GLY A 53 4.08 9.55 2.41
C GLY A 53 2.99 8.65 1.87
N ALA A 54 2.36 7.88 2.75
CA ALA A 54 1.20 7.06 2.42
C ALA A 54 -0.03 7.55 3.18
N HIS A 55 -1.15 7.71 2.48
CA HIS A 55 -2.45 7.87 3.12
C HIS A 55 -3.18 6.53 3.05
N VAL A 56 -3.46 5.94 4.21
CA VAL A 56 -4.08 4.62 4.33
C VAL A 56 -5.53 4.79 4.74
N VAL A 57 -6.43 4.08 4.07
CA VAL A 57 -7.87 4.13 4.30
C VAL A 57 -8.45 2.73 4.47
N ASN A 58 -9.60 2.66 5.14
CA ASN A 58 -10.25 1.40 5.57
C ASN A 58 -10.43 0.36 4.45
N GLY A 59 -10.72 0.81 3.24
CA GLY A 59 -10.93 -0.07 2.09
C GLY A 59 -11.91 -1.20 2.38
N PHE A 60 -11.61 -2.38 1.83
CA PHE A 60 -12.37 -3.61 2.08
C PHE A 60 -11.87 -4.37 3.32
N TYR A 61 -10.77 -3.92 3.94
CA TYR A 61 -10.18 -4.57 5.11
C TYR A 61 -10.92 -4.22 6.41
N ALA A 62 -11.08 -2.92 6.69
CA ALA A 62 -11.66 -2.42 7.95
C ALA A 62 -12.97 -1.62 7.76
N GLY A 63 -13.45 -1.47 6.52
CA GLY A 63 -14.68 -0.73 6.23
C GLY A 63 -15.95 -1.51 6.62
N ASP A 64 -17.10 -0.86 6.59
CA ASP A 64 -18.43 -1.45 6.84
C ASP A 64 -19.12 -1.89 5.55
N GLN A 65 -20.05 -2.84 5.61
CA GLN A 65 -20.71 -3.32 4.38
C GLN A 65 -21.42 -2.15 3.65
N GLY A 66 -22.24 -1.39 4.38
CA GLY A 66 -23.06 -0.32 3.80
C GLY A 66 -23.82 -0.80 2.56
N ASP A 67 -23.87 0.05 1.53
CA ASP A 67 -24.43 -0.29 0.22
C ASP A 67 -23.39 -0.86 -0.77
N ARG A 68 -22.20 -1.26 -0.29
CA ARG A 68 -21.11 -1.72 -1.16
C ARG A 68 -21.40 -3.14 -1.65
N PHE A 69 -21.13 -3.39 -2.93
CA PHE A 69 -21.16 -4.73 -3.48
C PHE A 69 -19.90 -5.49 -3.05
N PHE A 70 -20.09 -6.64 -2.41
CA PHE A 70 -19.02 -7.58 -2.11
C PHE A 70 -19.24 -8.82 -2.95
N TRP A 71 -18.21 -9.21 -3.70
CA TRP A 71 -18.16 -10.57 -4.23
C TRP A 71 -18.26 -11.55 -3.04
N PRO A 72 -19.20 -12.51 -3.07
CA PRO A 72 -19.38 -13.42 -1.96
C PRO A 72 -18.15 -14.32 -1.82
N MET A 73 -17.34 -14.01 -0.83
CA MET A 73 -16.19 -14.81 -0.44
C MET A 73 -16.58 -15.90 0.57
N TYR A 74 -17.76 -15.76 1.16
CA TYR A 74 -18.41 -16.72 2.05
C TYR A 74 -19.72 -17.20 1.40
N GLU A 75 -20.10 -18.44 1.68
CA GLU A 75 -21.27 -19.11 1.07
C GLU A 75 -22.61 -18.42 1.41
N ASP A 76 -22.64 -17.62 2.48
CA ASP A 76 -23.83 -16.92 2.98
C ASP A 76 -23.98 -15.47 2.46
N ASN A 77 -23.11 -15.03 1.54
CA ASN A 77 -23.05 -13.67 1.01
C ASN A 77 -22.91 -12.56 2.07
N THR A 78 -22.47 -12.89 3.30
CA THR A 78 -22.24 -11.89 4.33
C THR A 78 -20.85 -11.26 4.19
N TYR A 79 -20.76 -9.96 4.50
CA TYR A 79 -19.47 -9.31 4.69
C TYR A 79 -19.18 -9.15 6.18
N VAL A 80 -18.02 -9.67 6.58
CA VAL A 80 -17.42 -9.39 7.88
C VAL A 80 -16.08 -8.72 7.60
N ARG A 81 -15.84 -7.56 8.24
CA ARG A 81 -14.54 -6.88 8.13
C ARG A 81 -13.42 -7.79 8.62
N TYR A 82 -12.26 -7.68 7.99
CA TYR A 82 -11.09 -8.52 8.27
C TYR A 82 -10.35 -8.08 9.53
N GLY A 83 -10.39 -6.79 9.86
CA GLY A 83 -9.72 -6.23 11.03
C GLY A 83 -10.21 -4.84 11.41
N ASN A 84 -9.60 -4.29 12.46
CA ASN A 84 -9.97 -2.99 13.05
C ASN A 84 -8.87 -1.94 12.94
N GLU A 85 -7.66 -2.34 12.56
CA GLU A 85 -6.47 -1.47 12.52
C GLU A 85 -5.86 -1.49 11.13
N LEU A 86 -5.53 -0.31 10.61
CA LEU A 86 -4.87 -0.20 9.33
C LEU A 86 -3.39 -0.51 9.48
N CYS A 87 -2.84 -1.18 8.47
CA CYS A 87 -1.43 -1.46 8.39
C CYS A 87 -0.93 -1.05 7.01
N PHE A 88 0.26 -0.47 6.95
CA PHE A 88 1.00 -0.20 5.73
C PHE A 88 2.40 -0.72 5.91
N PHE A 89 2.93 -1.35 4.87
CA PHE A 89 4.29 -1.82 4.86
C PHE A 89 4.91 -1.62 3.48
N SER A 90 6.20 -1.28 3.49
CA SER A 90 6.90 -0.99 2.25
C SER A 90 8.40 -1.23 2.34
N GLU A 91 9.00 -1.49 1.18
CA GLU A 91 10.44 -1.58 0.98
C GLU A 91 10.84 -0.70 -0.21
N LEU A 92 11.71 0.27 0.02
CA LEU A 92 12.33 1.11 -0.99
C LEU A 92 13.74 0.58 -1.28
N HIS A 93 13.94 0.10 -2.49
CA HIS A 93 15.25 -0.34 -2.99
C HIS A 93 15.86 0.77 -3.83
N LEU A 94 17.08 1.21 -3.48
CA LEU A 94 17.85 2.22 -4.17
C LEU A 94 19.12 1.59 -4.74
N PHE A 95 19.31 1.68 -6.05
CA PHE A 95 20.49 1.20 -6.74
C PHE A 95 21.28 2.41 -7.23
N PHE A 96 22.54 2.52 -6.80
CA PHE A 96 23.41 3.65 -7.12
C PHE A 96 24.39 3.30 -8.25
N ASP A 97 24.93 4.32 -8.92
CA ASP A 97 25.82 4.16 -10.08
C ASP A 97 27.16 3.48 -9.73
N ASP A 98 27.59 3.57 -8.47
CA ASP A 98 28.78 2.88 -7.95
C ASP A 98 28.54 1.41 -7.61
N GLY A 99 27.31 0.93 -7.81
CA GLY A 99 26.88 -0.44 -7.52
C GLY A 99 26.39 -0.65 -6.09
N GLU A 100 26.35 0.39 -5.25
CA GLU A 100 25.73 0.30 -3.93
C GLU A 100 24.22 0.02 -4.05
N HIS A 101 23.69 -0.82 -3.15
CA HIS A 101 22.27 -1.10 -3.03
C HIS A 101 21.84 -0.85 -1.58
N ALA A 102 20.96 0.14 -1.40
CA ALA A 102 20.34 0.43 -0.11
C ALA A 102 18.87 -0.02 -0.09
N VAL A 103 18.42 -0.46 1.09
CA VAL A 103 17.02 -0.80 1.35
C VAL A 103 16.53 -0.02 2.55
N HIS A 104 15.43 0.73 2.36
CA HIS A 104 14.71 1.39 3.44
C HIS A 104 13.35 0.70 3.61
N ILE A 105 13.01 0.32 4.85
CA ILE A 105 11.77 -0.37 5.18
C ILE A 105 10.88 0.53 6.03
N SER A 106 9.57 0.32 5.96
CA SER A 106 8.64 0.90 6.93
C SER A 106 8.84 0.27 8.30
N ASP A 107 9.00 1.09 9.33
CA ASP A 107 9.14 0.67 10.72
C ASP A 107 8.38 1.63 11.67
N PRO A 108 8.28 1.34 12.98
CA PRO A 108 7.52 2.19 13.91
C PRO A 108 8.02 3.64 14.03
N ASN A 109 9.24 3.93 13.58
CA ASN A 109 9.84 5.26 13.61
C ASN A 109 9.78 5.98 12.26
N HIS A 110 9.68 5.26 11.13
CA HIS A 110 9.72 5.82 9.77
C HIS A 110 8.88 5.05 8.75
#